data_AF-A0A6M3M2J0-F1
#
_entry.id   AF-A0A6M3M2J0-F1
#
_cell.length_a   1.000
_cell.length_b   1.000
_cell.length_c   1.000
_cell.angle_alpha   90.00
_cell.angle_beta   90.00
_cell.angle_gamma   90.00
#
_symmetry.space_group_name_H-M   'P 1'
#
loop_
_entity.id
_entity.type
_entity.pdbx_description
1 polymer ?
#
loop_
_entity_poly.entity_id
_entity_poly.type
_entity_poly.pdbx_seq_one_letter_code
_entity_poly.pdbx_strand_id
1 'polypeptide(L)'
;MTLFELEAGSHRIKWTLSGYNDLVATISITSAGIVTCTSVENGICGGSVPPNVTVSGNTVMGFMTYSGVSPPPASNQYIYIEAENAKSIELPIAIVQDIKASGGRFVRVPDGISTCDLPIICSKAGYEVFITKSGTYKIVGLILANSINHNSLRVSVNDETSFVWHMPVSDSWIWANVTDTGKDANLSPTGTPKTFDLKLGKNTFNIYRREPNVNFDKFLITNVINFMPPGAGMDTFENWVEYNGGKDGLLSNLSALLEICDAYLGFVQLGFTATLSNLLKTCDYYLGFD
;
A
#
# COMPACT_ATOMS: atom_id res chain seq x y z
N MET A 1 11.05 -3.17 22.07
CA MET A 1 11.48 -3.88 23.29
C MET A 1 10.28 -4.64 23.78
N THR A 2 10.39 -5.97 23.91
CA THR A 2 9.30 -6.85 24.34
C THR A 2 9.70 -7.45 25.67
N LEU A 3 8.79 -7.44 26.64
CA LEU A 3 9.02 -7.99 27.97
C LEU A 3 8.44 -9.41 28.04
N PHE A 4 9.21 -10.33 28.60
CA PHE A 4 8.81 -11.70 28.85
C PHE A 4 9.16 -12.06 30.29
N GLU A 5 8.23 -12.68 31.00
CA GLU A 5 8.51 -13.32 32.29
C GLU A 5 8.93 -14.76 32.00
N LEU A 6 10.18 -15.09 32.32
CA LEU A 6 10.76 -16.40 32.08
C LEU A 6 11.31 -16.94 33.39
N GLU A 7 10.96 -18.19 33.69
CA GLU A 7 11.49 -18.92 34.83
C GLU A 7 12.99 -19.22 34.68
N ALA A 8 13.65 -19.58 35.79
CA ALA A 8 15.01 -20.09 35.73
C ALA A 8 15.09 -21.34 34.83
N GLY A 9 16.09 -21.39 33.95
CA GLY A 9 16.23 -22.46 32.97
C GLY A 9 16.86 -22.01 31.65
N SER A 10 16.89 -22.94 30.70
CA SER A 10 17.37 -22.70 29.33
C SER A 10 16.20 -22.34 28.42
N HIS A 11 16.33 -21.26 27.67
CA HIS A 11 15.28 -20.74 26.78
C HIS A 11 15.84 -20.46 25.39
N ARG A 12 15.05 -20.79 24.36
CA ARG A 12 15.40 -20.52 22.96
C ARG A 12 14.61 -19.31 22.48
N ILE A 13 15.32 -18.30 21.98
CA ILE A 13 14.76 -17.05 21.50
C ILE A 13 14.99 -16.97 19.99
N LYS A 14 13.96 -16.56 19.26
CA LYS A 14 14.03 -16.28 17.83
C LYS A 14 13.66 -14.82 17.58
N TRP A 15 14.54 -14.09 16.91
CA TRP A 15 14.24 -12.79 16.33
C TRP A 15 13.95 -12.98 14.84
N THR A 16 12.82 -12.43 14.41
CA THR A 16 12.43 -12.36 13.01
C THR A 16 12.21 -10.90 12.65
N LEU A 17 12.89 -10.45 11.60
CA LEU A 17 12.75 -9.11 11.07
C LEU A 17 12.88 -9.18 9.54
N SER A 18 11.89 -8.64 8.83
CA SER A 18 11.89 -8.62 7.36
C SER A 18 13.15 -7.96 6.81
N GLY A 19 13.74 -8.54 5.76
CA GLY A 19 15.02 -8.09 5.20
C GLY A 19 16.26 -8.58 5.97
N TYR A 20 16.09 -9.32 7.06
CA TYR A 20 17.17 -9.95 7.81
C TYR A 20 16.97 -11.47 7.90
N ASN A 21 18.07 -12.20 8.00
CA ASN A 21 18.00 -13.63 8.32
C ASN A 21 17.52 -13.79 9.76
N ASP A 22 16.64 -14.78 10.00
CA ASP A 22 16.23 -15.14 11.35
C ASP A 22 17.46 -15.37 12.25
N LEU A 23 17.41 -14.79 13.44
CA LEU A 23 18.44 -14.99 14.46
C LEU A 23 17.84 -15.88 15.54
N VAL A 24 18.51 -16.99 15.84
CA VAL A 24 18.10 -17.90 16.90
C VAL A 24 19.23 -18.03 17.90
N ALA A 25 18.92 -17.91 19.19
CA ALA A 25 19.88 -18.07 20.27
C ALA A 25 19.27 -18.84 21.43
N THR A 26 20.14 -19.45 22.22
CA THR A 26 19.78 -20.01 23.52
C THR A 26 20.34 -19.11 24.60
N ILE A 27 19.52 -18.84 25.62
CA ILE A 27 19.92 -18.16 26.84
C ILE A 27 19.71 -19.08 28.03
N SER A 28 20.42 -18.83 29.13
CA SER A 28 20.19 -19.45 30.43
C SER A 28 19.89 -18.38 31.47
N ILE A 29 18.88 -18.65 32.30
CA ILE A 29 18.46 -17.80 33.41
C ILE A 29 18.70 -18.57 34.71
N THR A 30 19.48 -18.02 35.63
CA THR A 30 19.70 -18.66 36.94
C THR A 30 18.52 -18.40 37.88
N SER A 31 18.44 -19.14 39.00
CA SER A 31 17.45 -18.88 40.06
C SER A 31 17.58 -17.49 40.71
N ALA A 32 18.74 -16.83 40.54
CA ALA A 32 18.96 -15.44 40.95
C ALA A 32 18.57 -14.42 39.87
N GLY A 33 18.01 -14.86 38.74
CA GLY A 33 17.58 -14.00 37.62
C GLY A 33 18.72 -13.52 36.70
N ILE A 34 19.92 -14.09 36.81
CA ILE A 34 21.05 -13.71 35.95
C ILE A 34 20.84 -14.33 34.57
N VAL A 35 20.81 -13.49 33.53
CA VAL A 35 20.66 -13.91 32.13
C VAL A 35 22.03 -14.06 31.48
N THR A 36 22.24 -15.16 30.76
CA THR A 36 23.47 -15.42 29.99
C THR A 36 23.12 -15.95 28.60
N CYS A 37 23.83 -15.52 27.57
CA CYS A 37 23.74 -16.13 26.25
C CYS A 37 24.61 -17.40 26.23
N THR A 38 24.05 -18.52 25.81
CA THR A 38 24.75 -19.82 25.76
C THR A 38 25.14 -20.24 24.34
N SER A 39 24.30 -19.94 23.35
CA SER A 39 24.60 -20.21 21.94
C SER A 39 23.83 -19.30 21.00
N VAL A 40 24.37 -19.09 19.79
CA VAL A 40 23.71 -18.37 18.69
C VAL A 40 23.88 -19.19 17.42
N GLU A 41 22.81 -19.48 16.71
CA GLU A 41 22.88 -20.21 15.44
C GLU A 41 23.59 -19.35 14.38
N ASN A 42 24.63 -19.91 13.75
CA ASN A 42 25.49 -19.23 12.77
C ASN A 42 26.14 -17.94 13.27
N GLY A 43 26.20 -17.73 14.59
CA GLY A 43 26.67 -16.50 15.23
C GLY A 43 27.42 -16.75 16.53
N ILE A 44 27.61 -15.70 17.33
CA ILE A 44 28.31 -15.78 18.61
C ILE A 44 27.64 -14.97 19.73
N CYS A 45 27.80 -15.41 20.98
CA CYS A 45 27.47 -14.59 22.15
C CYS A 45 28.58 -13.55 22.38
N GLY A 46 28.22 -12.30 22.67
CA GLY A 46 29.18 -11.22 22.99
C GLY A 46 29.98 -10.69 21.79
N GLY A 47 29.56 -10.99 20.57
CA GLY A 47 30.26 -10.56 19.34
C GLY A 47 30.07 -9.09 18.99
N SER A 48 30.91 -8.61 18.08
CA SER A 48 30.80 -7.27 17.48
C SER A 48 30.33 -7.28 16.02
N VAL A 49 30.21 -8.46 15.41
CA VAL A 49 29.79 -8.65 14.01
C VAL A 49 28.53 -9.52 13.97
N PRO A 50 27.47 -9.12 13.23
CA PRO A 50 26.28 -9.96 13.06
C PRO A 50 26.58 -11.26 12.30
N PRO A 51 25.89 -12.38 12.62
CA PRO A 51 24.85 -12.46 13.64
C PRO A 51 25.46 -12.67 15.04
N ASN A 52 24.99 -11.91 16.03
CA ASN A 52 25.45 -12.07 17.41
C ASN A 52 24.36 -11.70 18.43
N VAL A 53 24.53 -12.13 19.68
CA VAL A 53 23.67 -11.75 20.80
C VAL A 53 24.51 -11.23 21.94
N THR A 54 24.12 -10.09 22.51
CA THR A 54 24.72 -9.57 23.74
C THR A 54 23.70 -9.52 24.87
N VAL A 55 24.18 -9.65 26.10
CA VAL A 55 23.35 -9.58 27.31
C VAL A 55 23.88 -8.47 28.19
N SER A 56 22.99 -7.58 28.62
CA SER A 56 23.30 -6.50 29.56
C SER A 56 22.22 -6.45 30.64
N GLY A 57 22.58 -6.86 31.86
CA GLY A 57 21.60 -7.13 32.92
C GLY A 57 20.59 -8.19 32.46
N ASN A 58 19.31 -7.82 32.45
CA ASN A 58 18.21 -8.69 32.00
C ASN A 58 17.80 -8.42 30.55
N THR A 59 18.55 -7.58 29.82
CA THR A 59 18.27 -7.26 28.42
C THR A 59 19.10 -8.14 27.50
N VAL A 60 18.42 -8.87 26.61
CA VAL A 60 19.04 -9.67 25.55
C VAL A 60 18.86 -8.94 24.23
N MET A 61 19.97 -8.56 23.59
CA MET A 61 19.96 -7.86 22.30
C MET A 61 20.48 -8.78 21.20
N GLY A 62 19.67 -8.99 20.16
CA GLY A 62 20.06 -9.73 18.96
C GLY A 62 20.46 -8.79 17.82
N PHE A 63 21.61 -9.05 17.21
CA PHE A 63 22.12 -8.34 16.04
C PHE A 63 22.03 -9.27 14.82
N MET A 64 21.13 -8.96 13.90
CA MET A 64 20.77 -9.83 12.77
C MET A 64 21.60 -9.51 11.52
N THR A 65 21.87 -10.52 10.70
CA THR A 65 22.54 -10.34 9.40
C THR A 65 21.55 -9.88 8.35
N TYR A 66 21.92 -8.83 7.60
CA TYR A 66 21.13 -8.37 6.47
C TYR A 66 21.10 -9.44 5.36
N SER A 67 19.91 -9.76 4.88
CA SER A 67 19.69 -10.86 3.93
C SER A 67 19.95 -10.48 2.46
N GLY A 68 20.26 -9.21 2.17
CA GLY A 68 20.51 -8.73 0.80
C GLY A 68 19.24 -8.39 0.01
N VAL A 69 18.05 -8.79 0.50
CA VAL A 69 16.77 -8.35 -0.05
C VAL A 69 16.31 -7.06 0.66
N SER A 70 15.91 -6.05 -0.12
CA SER A 70 15.25 -4.84 0.39
C SER A 70 14.15 -5.27 1.37
N PRO A 71 14.13 -4.78 2.63
CA PRO A 71 13.08 -5.14 3.57
C PRO A 71 11.71 -4.70 3.02
N PRO A 72 10.71 -5.59 2.94
CA PRO A 72 9.32 -5.17 3.06
C PRO A 72 9.22 -4.27 4.30
N PRO A 73 8.70 -3.03 4.19
CA PRO A 73 8.68 -2.10 5.31
C PRO A 73 7.99 -2.73 6.52
N ALA A 74 8.58 -2.53 7.70
CA ALA A 74 8.23 -3.21 8.95
C ALA A 74 6.84 -2.86 9.52
N SER A 75 5.98 -2.19 8.75
CA SER A 75 4.52 -2.17 8.92
C SER A 75 3.89 -1.89 7.56
N ASN A 76 2.69 -2.40 7.33
CA ASN A 76 1.91 -2.02 6.16
C ASN A 76 1.68 -0.49 6.16
N GLN A 77 1.85 0.12 5.00
CA GLN A 77 1.63 1.53 4.73
C GLN A 77 0.64 1.64 3.58
N TYR A 78 -0.36 2.49 3.74
CA TYR A 78 -1.36 2.80 2.73
C TYR A 78 -1.49 4.32 2.68
N ILE A 79 -0.95 4.93 1.64
CA ILE A 79 -0.95 6.38 1.49
C ILE A 79 -1.84 6.73 0.31
N TYR A 80 -3.01 7.28 0.63
CA TYR A 80 -3.97 7.76 -0.36
C TYR A 80 -3.73 9.23 -0.68
N ILE A 81 -3.76 9.55 -1.97
CA ILE A 81 -3.57 10.90 -2.48
C ILE A 81 -4.65 11.15 -3.54
N GLU A 82 -5.53 12.12 -3.29
CA GLU A 82 -6.44 12.60 -4.34
C GLU A 82 -5.64 13.28 -5.45
N ALA A 83 -6.01 13.03 -6.69
CA ALA A 83 -5.32 13.54 -7.87
C ALA A 83 -5.36 15.08 -7.92
N GLU A 84 -6.47 15.67 -7.51
CA GLU A 84 -6.65 17.12 -7.46
C GLU A 84 -5.84 17.80 -6.34
N ASN A 85 -5.27 17.03 -5.41
CA ASN A 85 -4.35 17.52 -4.36
C ASN A 85 -2.89 17.54 -4.82
N ALA A 86 -2.64 17.46 -6.13
CA ALA A 86 -1.32 17.67 -6.71
C ALA A 86 -0.69 18.99 -6.23
N LYS A 87 0.61 18.98 -5.97
CA LYS A 87 1.38 20.18 -5.61
C LYS A 87 1.52 21.15 -6.78
N SER A 88 1.50 20.62 -8.00
CA SER A 88 1.48 21.39 -9.23
C SER A 88 0.68 20.67 -10.30
N ILE A 89 -0.04 21.44 -11.13
CA ILE A 89 -0.70 20.95 -12.33
C ILE A 89 -0.35 21.90 -13.46
N GLU A 90 0.29 21.36 -14.50
CA GLU A 90 0.65 22.11 -15.69
C GLU A 90 -0.41 21.94 -16.78
N LEU A 91 -0.78 23.06 -17.40
CA LEU A 91 -1.68 23.04 -18.55
C LEU A 91 -1.14 22.14 -19.68
N PRO A 92 -2.01 21.41 -20.41
CA PRO A 92 -3.47 21.49 -20.35
C PRO A 92 -4.13 20.56 -19.31
N ILE A 93 -3.38 19.86 -18.45
CA ILE A 93 -4.00 18.98 -17.43
C ILE A 93 -4.91 19.83 -16.53
N ALA A 94 -6.11 19.32 -16.23
CA ALA A 94 -7.14 20.10 -15.56
C ALA A 94 -7.88 19.27 -14.49
N ILE A 95 -8.36 19.95 -13.45
CA ILE A 95 -9.27 19.38 -12.44
C ILE A 95 -10.70 19.54 -12.95
N VAL A 96 -11.49 18.48 -12.87
CA VAL A 96 -12.88 18.42 -13.32
C VAL A 96 -13.77 17.99 -12.14
N GLN A 97 -14.98 18.54 -12.04
CA GLN A 97 -15.97 18.11 -11.06
C GLN A 97 -16.76 16.92 -11.60
N ASP A 98 -16.90 15.87 -10.79
CA ASP A 98 -17.77 14.73 -11.06
C ASP A 98 -18.12 14.06 -9.73
N ILE A 99 -19.41 13.95 -9.44
CA ILE A 99 -19.91 13.35 -8.21
C ILE A 99 -19.58 11.85 -8.10
N LYS A 100 -19.24 11.20 -9.22
CA LYS A 100 -18.83 9.80 -9.26
C LYS A 100 -17.34 9.61 -8.98
N ALA A 101 -16.55 10.69 -8.96
CA ALA A 101 -15.16 10.65 -8.55
C ALA A 101 -15.06 10.73 -7.02
N SER A 102 -14.01 10.14 -6.46
CA SER A 102 -13.66 10.27 -5.05
C SER A 102 -13.50 11.75 -4.70
N GLY A 103 -14.06 12.18 -3.58
CA GLY A 103 -14.05 13.61 -3.21
C GLY A 103 -14.80 14.56 -4.17
N GLY A 104 -15.53 14.04 -5.17
CA GLY A 104 -16.35 14.79 -6.12
C GLY A 104 -15.57 15.50 -7.24
N ARG A 105 -14.26 15.22 -7.38
CA ARG A 105 -13.38 15.83 -8.39
C ARG A 105 -12.35 14.81 -8.87
N PHE A 106 -11.80 15.04 -10.05
CA PHE A 106 -10.72 14.24 -10.59
C PHE A 106 -9.82 15.08 -11.48
N VAL A 107 -8.68 14.52 -11.92
CA VAL A 107 -7.78 15.16 -12.87
C VAL A 107 -7.85 14.48 -14.23
N ARG A 108 -7.85 15.31 -15.28
CA ARG A 108 -8.01 14.89 -16.67
C ARG A 108 -6.92 15.47 -17.55
N VAL A 109 -6.46 14.66 -18.50
CA VAL A 109 -5.86 15.16 -19.73
C VAL A 109 -6.99 15.53 -20.70
N PRO A 110 -7.16 16.81 -21.10
CA PRO A 110 -8.27 17.20 -21.95
C PRO A 110 -8.30 16.47 -23.29
N ASP A 111 -9.48 16.44 -23.88
CA ASP A 111 -9.66 16.01 -25.26
C ASP A 111 -9.15 17.06 -26.26
N GLY A 112 -8.99 16.69 -27.53
CA GLY A 112 -8.64 17.60 -28.61
C GLY A 112 -7.17 18.04 -28.64
N ILE A 113 -6.31 17.45 -27.81
CA ILE A 113 -4.86 17.67 -27.83
C ILE A 113 -4.12 16.47 -28.43
N SER A 114 -2.97 16.71 -29.06
CA SER A 114 -2.14 15.64 -29.59
C SER A 114 -1.49 14.80 -28.50
N THR A 115 -1.29 13.52 -28.81
CA THR A 115 -0.44 12.64 -28.00
C THR A 115 0.94 13.27 -27.84
N CYS A 116 1.42 13.31 -26.60
CA CYS A 116 2.75 13.75 -26.27
C CYS A 116 3.61 12.55 -25.92
N ASP A 117 4.69 12.36 -26.66
CA ASP A 117 5.63 11.28 -26.40
C ASP A 117 7.06 11.81 -26.50
N LEU A 118 8.01 11.09 -25.89
CA LEU A 118 9.41 11.48 -25.94
C LEU A 118 9.89 11.59 -27.39
N PRO A 119 10.74 12.60 -27.71
CA PRO A 119 11.51 13.44 -26.79
C PRO A 119 10.78 14.72 -26.32
N ILE A 120 9.47 14.89 -26.59
CA ILE A 120 8.72 16.08 -26.20
C ILE A 120 8.59 16.14 -24.67
N ILE A 121 8.84 17.32 -24.08
CA ILE A 121 8.56 17.58 -22.67
C ILE A 121 7.04 17.74 -22.52
N CYS A 122 6.40 16.74 -21.96
CA CYS A 122 4.96 16.74 -21.71
C CYS A 122 4.64 17.48 -20.41
N SER A 123 3.46 18.12 -20.34
CA SER A 123 2.98 18.72 -19.11
C SER A 123 2.67 17.66 -18.05
N LYS A 124 2.79 18.02 -16.77
CA LYS A 124 2.60 17.09 -15.66
C LYS A 124 1.73 17.59 -14.51
N ALA A 125 1.18 16.64 -13.76
CA ALA A 125 0.75 16.80 -12.38
C ALA A 125 1.82 16.24 -11.44
N GLY A 126 2.28 17.05 -10.49
CA GLY A 126 3.35 16.71 -9.54
C GLY A 126 2.81 16.49 -8.14
N TYR A 127 3.26 15.42 -7.49
CA TYR A 127 2.84 15.00 -6.16
C TYR A 127 4.04 14.82 -5.24
N GLU A 128 3.80 15.01 -3.95
CA GLU A 128 4.74 14.73 -2.89
C GLU A 128 4.12 13.71 -1.94
N VAL A 129 4.88 12.68 -1.60
CA VAL A 129 4.50 11.67 -0.63
C VAL A 129 5.53 11.61 0.49
N PHE A 130 5.05 11.54 1.74
CA PHE A 130 5.90 11.36 2.90
C PHE A 130 5.88 9.91 3.35
N ILE A 131 7.00 9.22 3.18
CA ILE A 131 7.18 7.82 3.52
C ILE A 131 7.74 7.75 4.94
N THR A 132 7.05 7.07 5.85
CA THR A 132 7.51 6.95 7.24
C THR A 132 8.38 5.72 7.47
N LYS A 133 8.52 4.84 6.45
CA LYS A 133 9.44 3.69 6.45
C LYS A 133 9.99 3.46 5.05
N SER A 134 11.30 3.50 4.88
CA SER A 134 11.91 3.14 3.58
C SER A 134 11.62 1.68 3.22
N GLY A 135 11.57 1.39 1.92
CA GLY A 135 11.50 0.04 1.38
C GLY A 135 10.81 0.02 0.02
N THR A 136 10.33 -1.16 -0.37
CA THR A 136 9.72 -1.37 -1.68
C THR A 136 8.22 -1.10 -1.65
N TYR A 137 7.75 -0.22 -2.55
CA TYR A 137 6.36 0.20 -2.70
C TYR A 137 5.87 -0.06 -4.12
N LYS A 138 4.55 -0.11 -4.27
CA LYS A 138 3.86 0.03 -5.56
C LYS A 138 2.93 1.24 -5.55
N ILE A 139 2.47 1.61 -6.74
CA ILE A 139 1.45 2.63 -6.93
C ILE A 139 0.25 1.98 -7.62
N VAL A 140 -0.95 2.33 -7.15
CA VAL A 140 -2.23 1.94 -7.75
C VAL A 140 -3.00 3.22 -8.02
N GLY A 141 -3.55 3.39 -9.22
CA GLY A 141 -4.37 4.55 -9.57
C GLY A 141 -5.83 4.18 -9.73
N LEU A 142 -6.72 5.03 -9.24
CA LEU A 142 -8.14 5.05 -9.56
C LEU A 142 -8.31 5.84 -10.86
N ILE A 143 -8.63 5.13 -11.93
CA ILE A 143 -8.56 5.65 -13.31
C ILE A 143 -9.85 5.42 -14.06
N LEU A 144 -10.05 6.23 -15.09
CA LEU A 144 -11.13 6.06 -16.07
C LEU A 144 -10.58 6.39 -17.45
N ALA A 145 -10.50 5.37 -18.29
CA ALA A 145 -10.05 5.44 -19.68
C ALA A 145 -11.07 4.69 -20.55
N ASN A 146 -11.78 5.39 -21.42
CA ASN A 146 -12.90 4.84 -22.20
C ASN A 146 -12.49 4.26 -23.57
N SER A 147 -11.20 4.32 -23.92
CA SER A 147 -10.72 3.83 -25.21
C SER A 147 -9.29 3.33 -25.13
N ILE A 148 -8.96 2.28 -25.89
CA ILE A 148 -7.59 1.76 -26.02
C ILE A 148 -6.63 2.74 -26.71
N ASN A 149 -7.16 3.78 -27.36
CA ASN A 149 -6.35 4.86 -27.95
C ASN A 149 -6.10 6.02 -26.98
N HIS A 150 -6.75 5.99 -25.81
CA HIS A 150 -6.77 7.02 -24.79
C HIS A 150 -6.70 6.38 -23.40
N ASN A 151 -5.66 5.59 -23.17
CA ASN A 151 -5.53 4.80 -21.95
C ASN A 151 -4.12 4.83 -21.35
N SER A 152 -3.31 5.82 -21.70
CA SER A 152 -1.94 5.86 -21.21
C SER A 152 -1.45 7.21 -20.76
N LEU A 153 -0.62 7.16 -19.73
CA LEU A 153 0.10 8.28 -19.15
C LEU A 153 1.58 7.92 -19.04
N ARG A 154 2.39 8.91 -18.70
CA ARG A 154 3.80 8.71 -18.35
C ARG A 154 3.99 8.92 -16.84
N VAL A 155 4.75 8.03 -16.21
CA VAL A 155 4.96 8.04 -14.76
C VAL A 155 6.44 8.19 -14.45
N SER A 156 6.78 9.02 -13.47
CA SER A 156 8.14 9.16 -12.91
C SER A 156 8.07 9.25 -11.39
N VAL A 157 9.04 8.65 -10.71
CA VAL A 157 9.19 8.68 -9.25
C VAL A 157 10.59 9.19 -8.94
N ASN A 158 10.72 10.11 -7.97
CA ASN A 158 12.00 10.68 -7.54
C ASN A 158 12.87 11.22 -8.69
N ASP A 159 12.22 11.83 -9.69
CA ASP A 159 12.83 12.39 -10.90
C ASP A 159 13.59 11.38 -11.78
N GLU A 160 13.33 10.08 -11.60
CA GLU A 160 13.79 9.04 -12.53
C GLU A 160 13.14 9.16 -13.91
N THR A 161 13.76 8.54 -14.91
CA THR A 161 13.24 8.51 -16.29
C THR A 161 11.79 8.03 -16.32
N SER A 162 10.92 8.81 -16.96
CA SER A 162 9.51 8.43 -17.08
C SER A 162 9.33 7.18 -17.96
N PHE A 163 8.38 6.34 -17.58
CA PHE A 163 7.94 5.19 -18.37
C PHE A 163 6.46 5.31 -18.73
N VAL A 164 6.01 4.57 -19.74
CA VAL A 164 4.61 4.59 -20.17
C VAL A 164 3.83 3.59 -19.34
N TRP A 165 2.76 4.05 -18.71
CA TRP A 165 1.78 3.21 -18.05
C TRP A 165 0.54 3.11 -18.94
N HIS A 166 0.28 1.92 -19.47
CA HIS A 166 -0.97 1.58 -20.15
C HIS A 166 -1.97 1.03 -19.16
N MET A 167 -3.20 1.54 -19.22
CA MET A 167 -4.27 1.24 -18.27
C MET A 167 -5.37 0.39 -18.91
N PRO A 168 -6.09 -0.43 -18.13
CA PRO A 168 -7.34 -1.05 -18.56
C PRO A 168 -8.34 -0.01 -19.08
N VAL A 169 -9.12 -0.39 -20.09
CA VAL A 169 -10.23 0.41 -20.59
C VAL A 169 -11.48 0.09 -19.78
N SER A 170 -12.21 1.12 -19.34
CA SER A 170 -13.42 1.03 -18.55
C SER A 170 -14.27 2.29 -18.68
N ASP A 171 -15.60 2.11 -18.72
CA ASP A 171 -16.58 3.20 -18.65
C ASP A 171 -16.93 3.59 -17.19
N SER A 172 -16.26 2.97 -16.23
CA SER A 172 -16.36 3.25 -14.80
C SER A 172 -14.98 3.45 -14.21
N TRP A 173 -14.89 4.23 -13.15
CA TRP A 173 -13.68 4.30 -12.32
C TRP A 173 -13.26 2.89 -11.92
N ILE A 174 -11.97 2.58 -11.99
CA ILE A 174 -11.40 1.30 -11.54
C ILE A 174 -10.02 1.52 -10.95
N TRP A 175 -9.67 0.73 -9.93
CA TRP A 175 -8.30 0.67 -9.42
C TRP A 175 -7.44 -0.19 -10.34
N ALA A 176 -6.30 0.35 -10.78
CA ALA A 176 -5.34 -0.35 -11.61
C ALA A 176 -3.91 -0.15 -11.09
N ASN A 177 -3.13 -1.23 -11.05
CA ASN A 177 -1.70 -1.14 -10.74
C ASN A 177 -0.99 -0.26 -11.78
N VAL A 178 -0.05 0.56 -11.32
CA VAL A 178 0.92 1.21 -12.20
C VAL A 178 1.91 0.13 -12.68
N THR A 179 1.99 -0.05 -13.99
CA THR A 179 2.82 -1.08 -14.65
C THR A 179 3.80 -0.46 -15.65
N ASP A 180 4.86 -1.18 -15.97
CA ASP A 180 5.86 -0.81 -16.98
C ASP A 180 6.17 -2.02 -17.86
N THR A 181 5.15 -2.50 -18.56
CA THR A 181 5.24 -3.75 -19.33
C THR A 181 5.27 -3.51 -20.85
N GLY A 182 5.42 -2.27 -21.28
CA GLY A 182 5.35 -1.90 -22.69
C GLY A 182 3.92 -1.81 -23.23
N LYS A 183 3.80 -1.37 -24.50
CA LYS A 183 2.53 -1.08 -25.16
C LYS A 183 1.64 -2.33 -25.22
N ASP A 184 0.38 -2.18 -24.81
CA ASP A 184 -0.69 -3.18 -24.89
C ASP A 184 -0.46 -4.50 -24.09
N ALA A 185 0.63 -4.61 -23.34
CA ALA A 185 1.01 -5.88 -22.70
C ALA A 185 0.24 -6.20 -21.41
N ASN A 186 -0.44 -5.23 -20.79
CA ASN A 186 -1.28 -5.46 -19.60
C ASN A 186 -2.40 -4.42 -19.48
N LEU A 187 -3.51 -4.64 -20.18
CA LEU A 187 -4.78 -3.95 -19.95
C LEU A 187 -5.56 -4.58 -18.78
N SER A 188 -4.87 -5.24 -17.85
CA SER A 188 -5.48 -5.83 -16.66
C SER A 188 -5.30 -4.88 -15.47
N PRO A 189 -6.37 -4.59 -14.69
CA PRO A 189 -6.26 -3.83 -13.45
C PRO A 189 -5.22 -4.41 -12.50
N THR A 190 -5.07 -5.74 -12.49
CA THR A 190 -4.18 -6.49 -11.60
C THR A 190 -2.88 -6.92 -12.29
N GLY A 191 -2.47 -6.26 -13.37
CA GLY A 191 -1.18 -6.51 -14.02
C GLY A 191 -0.01 -6.39 -13.03
N THR A 192 1.12 -7.05 -13.31
CA THR A 192 2.30 -7.03 -12.44
C THR A 192 2.74 -5.60 -12.15
N PRO A 193 2.67 -5.13 -10.90
CA PRO A 193 2.97 -3.74 -10.58
C PRO A 193 4.44 -3.44 -10.78
N LYS A 194 4.76 -2.24 -11.26
CA LYS A 194 6.10 -1.69 -11.10
C LYS A 194 6.31 -1.34 -9.64
N THR A 195 7.45 -1.77 -9.09
CA THR A 195 7.84 -1.47 -7.72
C THR A 195 8.91 -0.37 -7.68
N PHE A 196 8.93 0.36 -6.58
CA PHE A 196 9.80 1.51 -6.35
C PHE A 196 10.43 1.40 -4.97
N ASP A 197 11.73 1.62 -4.87
CA ASP A 197 12.42 1.70 -3.59
C ASP A 197 12.33 3.13 -3.06
N LEU A 198 11.36 3.39 -2.19
CA LEU A 198 11.12 4.71 -1.62
C LEU A 198 11.92 4.89 -0.33
N LYS A 199 12.51 6.07 -0.17
CA LYS A 199 13.33 6.42 1.00
C LYS A 199 12.44 6.99 2.12
N LEU A 200 12.91 6.90 3.37
CA LEU A 200 12.28 7.60 4.50
C LEU A 200 12.22 9.10 4.21
N GLY A 201 11.06 9.71 4.46
CA GLY A 201 10.81 11.13 4.24
C GLY A 201 10.13 11.43 2.91
N LYS A 202 10.42 12.61 2.37
CA LYS A 202 9.80 13.10 1.13
C LYS A 202 10.28 12.32 -0.08
N ASN A 203 9.34 11.83 -0.88
CA ASN A 203 9.54 11.31 -2.23
C ASN A 203 8.63 12.08 -3.20
N THR A 204 8.99 12.11 -4.48
CA THR A 204 8.18 12.76 -5.53
C THR A 204 7.59 11.74 -6.49
N PHE A 205 6.41 12.05 -6.99
CA PHE A 205 5.71 11.26 -8.00
C PHE A 205 5.12 12.22 -9.03
N ASN A 206 5.34 11.94 -10.31
CA ASN A 206 4.89 12.79 -11.41
C ASN A 206 4.08 11.97 -12.41
N ILE A 207 2.93 12.51 -12.79
CA ILE A 207 2.09 12.02 -13.89
C ILE A 207 2.20 13.00 -15.04
N TYR A 208 2.80 12.57 -16.13
CA TYR A 208 2.90 13.31 -17.38
C TYR A 208 1.75 12.89 -18.30
N ARG A 209 1.16 13.86 -18.99
CA ARG A 209 0.22 13.53 -20.07
C ARG A 209 0.95 12.73 -21.14
N ARG A 210 0.25 11.74 -21.72
CA ARG A 210 0.68 11.08 -22.95
C ARG A 210 -0.43 11.19 -23.97
N GLU A 211 -1.55 10.51 -23.75
CA GLU A 211 -2.73 10.58 -24.61
C GLU A 211 -3.77 11.57 -24.08
N PRO A 212 -4.60 12.17 -24.95
CA PRO A 212 -5.76 12.94 -24.52
C PRO A 212 -6.82 12.02 -23.88
N ASN A 213 -7.80 12.63 -23.20
CA ASN A 213 -8.97 11.95 -22.66
C ASN A 213 -8.71 10.84 -21.63
N VAL A 214 -7.59 10.91 -20.92
CA VAL A 214 -7.27 10.00 -19.80
C VAL A 214 -7.60 10.69 -18.48
N ASN A 215 -8.30 9.99 -17.59
CA ASN A 215 -8.77 10.51 -16.31
C ASN A 215 -8.18 9.70 -15.15
N PHE A 216 -7.82 10.39 -14.07
CA PHE A 216 -7.30 9.79 -12.85
C PHE A 216 -7.77 10.60 -11.63
N ASP A 217 -8.15 9.90 -10.59
CA ASP A 217 -8.92 10.42 -9.46
C ASP A 217 -8.15 10.30 -8.15
N LYS A 218 -7.56 9.13 -7.89
CA LYS A 218 -6.86 8.85 -6.64
C LYS A 218 -5.67 7.95 -6.86
N PHE A 219 -4.65 8.08 -6.02
CA PHE A 219 -3.51 7.17 -5.99
C PHE A 219 -3.37 6.54 -4.62
N LEU A 220 -3.03 5.25 -4.59
CA LEU A 220 -2.54 4.54 -3.42
C LEU A 220 -1.06 4.23 -3.63
N ILE A 221 -0.23 4.67 -2.68
CA ILE A 221 1.16 4.25 -2.55
C ILE A 221 1.25 3.31 -1.35
N THR A 222 1.64 2.05 -1.60
CA THR A 222 1.64 1.01 -0.56
C THR A 222 2.81 0.07 -0.70
N ASN A 223 3.30 -0.43 0.43
CA ASN A 223 4.30 -1.49 0.49
C ASN A 223 3.69 -2.91 0.57
N VAL A 224 2.37 -3.01 0.51
CA VAL A 224 1.66 -4.28 0.45
C VAL A 224 1.44 -4.62 -1.01
N ILE A 225 2.40 -5.32 -1.61
CA ILE A 225 2.49 -5.50 -3.07
C ILE A 225 1.25 -6.17 -3.67
N ASN A 226 0.60 -7.06 -2.93
CA ASN A 226 -0.59 -7.77 -3.40
C ASN A 226 -1.90 -7.05 -3.08
N PHE A 227 -1.87 -5.91 -2.39
CA PHE A 227 -3.08 -5.18 -2.02
C PHE A 227 -3.67 -4.43 -3.21
N MET A 228 -4.95 -4.67 -3.52
CA MET A 228 -5.74 -3.82 -4.38
C MET A 228 -6.81 -3.16 -3.49
N PRO A 229 -7.04 -1.84 -3.58
CA PRO A 229 -8.17 -1.26 -2.88
C PRO A 229 -9.47 -1.93 -3.33
N PRO A 230 -10.47 -2.08 -2.43
CA PRO A 230 -11.80 -2.48 -2.86
C PRO A 230 -12.29 -1.52 -3.95
N GLY A 231 -13.09 -2.04 -4.89
CA GLY A 231 -13.59 -1.40 -6.10
C GLY A 231 -13.83 0.12 -6.03
N ALA A 232 -13.69 0.76 -7.19
CA ALA A 232 -13.81 2.20 -7.33
C ALA A 232 -15.07 2.77 -6.67
N GLY A 233 -14.90 3.84 -5.89
CA GLY A 233 -16.00 4.46 -5.16
C GLY A 233 -16.32 3.82 -3.81
N MET A 234 -15.67 2.74 -3.35
CA MET A 234 -15.86 2.24 -1.96
C MET A 234 -15.07 3.03 -0.90
N ASP A 235 -14.93 4.34 -1.10
CA ASP A 235 -14.27 5.28 -0.19
C ASP A 235 -15.19 5.78 0.94
N THR A 236 -16.46 5.37 0.91
CA THR A 236 -17.43 5.59 1.99
C THR A 236 -18.07 4.27 2.39
N PHE A 237 -18.62 4.25 3.60
CA PHE A 237 -19.39 3.12 4.10
C PHE A 237 -20.62 2.87 3.24
N GLU A 238 -21.31 3.94 2.85
CA GLU A 238 -22.53 3.89 2.05
C GLU A 238 -22.27 3.23 0.69
N ASN A 239 -21.17 3.58 0.04
CA ASN A 239 -20.79 2.97 -1.24
C ASN A 239 -20.35 1.50 -1.07
N TRP A 240 -19.73 1.14 0.06
CA TRP A 240 -19.41 -0.25 0.38
C TRP A 240 -20.66 -1.09 0.66
N VAL A 241 -21.68 -0.53 1.34
CA VAL A 241 -22.97 -1.19 1.53
C VAL A 241 -23.69 -1.39 0.19
N GLU A 242 -23.73 -0.36 -0.67
CA GLU A 242 -24.34 -0.44 -2.00
C GLU A 242 -23.67 -1.50 -2.88
N TYR A 243 -22.33 -1.54 -2.88
CA TYR A 243 -21.55 -2.51 -3.65
C TYR A 243 -21.78 -3.95 -3.20
N ASN A 244 -21.81 -4.19 -1.88
CA ASN A 244 -22.09 -5.52 -1.35
C ASN A 244 -23.54 -5.95 -1.57
N GLY A 245 -24.44 -5.02 -1.95
CA GLY A 245 -25.83 -5.29 -2.26
C GLY A 245 -26.60 -5.87 -1.06
N GLY A 246 -27.74 -6.51 -1.33
CA GLY A 246 -28.50 -7.32 -0.38
C GLY A 246 -29.89 -6.76 -0.02
N LYS A 247 -30.93 -7.61 -0.10
CA LYS A 247 -32.21 -7.41 0.61
C LYS A 247 -32.06 -7.89 2.06
N ASP A 248 -32.86 -7.34 2.96
CA ASP A 248 -33.00 -7.73 4.37
C ASP A 248 -33.01 -9.28 4.50
N GLY A 249 -32.00 -9.85 5.16
CA GLY A 249 -31.90 -11.30 5.32
C GLY A 249 -30.53 -11.86 5.71
N LEU A 250 -30.50 -12.59 6.83
CA LEU A 250 -29.36 -13.15 7.56
C LEU A 250 -28.34 -14.02 6.79
N LEU A 251 -28.66 -14.59 5.62
CA LEU A 251 -27.86 -15.68 5.04
C LEU A 251 -27.09 -15.34 3.76
N SER A 252 -27.44 -14.27 3.04
CA SER A 252 -26.73 -13.90 1.80
C SER A 252 -25.57 -12.91 2.01
N ASN A 253 -25.50 -12.25 3.17
CA ASN A 253 -24.59 -11.10 3.40
C ASN A 253 -23.60 -11.31 4.56
N LEU A 254 -23.46 -12.56 5.05
CA LEU A 254 -22.53 -12.88 6.14
C LEU A 254 -21.07 -12.53 5.78
N SER A 255 -20.69 -12.62 4.50
CA SER A 255 -19.37 -12.22 4.02
C SER A 255 -19.11 -10.73 4.20
N ALA A 256 -20.09 -9.86 3.92
CA ALA A 256 -19.97 -8.42 4.12
C ALA A 256 -19.88 -8.08 5.62
N LEU A 257 -20.68 -8.76 6.46
CA LEU A 257 -20.65 -8.60 7.91
C LEU A 257 -19.27 -8.97 8.49
N LEU A 258 -18.69 -10.08 8.02
CA LEU A 258 -17.35 -10.51 8.42
C LEU A 258 -16.28 -9.53 7.91
N GLU A 259 -16.41 -9.04 6.68
CA GLU A 259 -15.46 -8.08 6.11
C GLU A 259 -15.43 -6.75 6.88
N ILE A 260 -16.59 -6.19 7.26
CA ILE A 260 -16.62 -4.96 8.08
C ILE A 260 -16.15 -5.21 9.52
N CYS A 261 -16.39 -6.40 10.08
CA CYS A 261 -15.85 -6.81 11.40
C CYS A 261 -14.33 -6.83 11.35
N ASP A 262 -13.78 -7.53 10.35
CA ASP A 262 -12.35 -7.62 10.13
C ASP A 262 -11.76 -6.23 9.85
N ALA A 263 -12.49 -5.37 9.14
CA ALA A 263 -12.07 -3.99 8.92
C ALA A 263 -12.03 -3.14 10.20
N TYR A 264 -13.05 -3.27 11.05
CA TYR A 264 -13.11 -2.58 12.34
C TYR A 264 -12.00 -3.05 13.30
N LEU A 265 -11.68 -4.34 13.27
CA LEU A 265 -10.60 -4.94 14.07
C LEU A 265 -9.21 -4.72 13.47
N GLY A 266 -9.12 -4.13 12.27
CA GLY A 266 -7.87 -3.85 11.56
C GLY A 266 -7.23 -5.08 10.91
N PHE A 267 -7.98 -6.18 10.76
CA PHE A 267 -7.58 -7.38 10.03
C PHE A 267 -7.73 -7.22 8.52
N VAL A 268 -8.69 -6.42 8.07
CA VAL A 268 -8.92 -6.05 6.67
C VAL A 268 -8.90 -4.53 6.55
N GLN A 269 -8.57 -4.00 5.37
CA GLN A 269 -8.58 -2.56 5.13
C GLN A 269 -9.57 -2.25 4.00
N LEU A 270 -10.63 -1.53 4.33
CA LEU A 270 -11.60 -1.03 3.35
C LEU A 270 -11.13 0.31 2.77
N GLY A 271 -11.81 0.80 1.73
CA GLY A 271 -11.54 2.13 1.16
C GLY A 271 -11.86 3.30 2.11
N PHE A 272 -12.42 3.01 3.30
CA PHE A 272 -12.71 3.93 4.39
C PHE A 272 -12.27 3.34 5.74
N THR A 273 -12.15 4.19 6.76
CA THR A 273 -11.93 3.74 8.14
C THR A 273 -13.23 3.19 8.71
N ALA A 274 -13.28 1.87 8.92
CA ALA A 274 -14.42 1.24 9.58
C ALA A 274 -14.49 1.70 11.05
N THR A 275 -15.65 2.22 11.45
CA THR A 275 -15.94 2.62 12.84
C THR A 275 -16.91 1.65 13.48
N LEU A 276 -17.06 1.73 14.81
CA LEU A 276 -18.11 1.01 15.53
C LEU A 276 -19.51 1.38 14.97
N SER A 277 -19.71 2.63 14.55
CA SER A 277 -20.97 3.04 13.93
C SER A 277 -21.21 2.35 12.59
N ASN A 278 -20.17 2.12 11.79
CA ASN A 278 -20.31 1.38 10.54
C ASN A 278 -20.70 -0.07 10.82
N LEU A 279 -20.02 -0.71 11.77
CA LEU A 279 -20.33 -2.08 12.18
C LEU A 279 -21.79 -2.24 12.61
N LEU A 280 -22.27 -1.35 13.50
CA LEU A 280 -23.66 -1.39 13.98
C LEU A 280 -24.67 -1.19 12.85
N LYS A 281 -24.45 -0.19 11.97
CA LYS A 281 -25.31 0.03 10.79
C LYS A 281 -25.33 -1.18 9.85
N THR A 282 -24.19 -1.86 9.66
CA THR A 282 -24.14 -3.08 8.85
C THR A 282 -24.94 -4.21 9.49
N CYS A 283 -24.88 -4.35 10.81
CA CYS A 283 -25.71 -5.29 11.55
C CYS A 283 -27.20 -4.97 11.37
N ASP A 284 -27.60 -3.71 11.59
CA ASP A 284 -29.01 -3.29 11.49
C ASP A 284 -29.55 -3.52 10.07
N TYR A 285 -28.78 -3.07 9.05
CA TYR A 285 -29.13 -3.19 7.64
C TYR A 285 -29.23 -4.64 7.15
N TYR A 286 -28.26 -5.51 7.47
CA TYR A 286 -28.25 -6.88 6.94
C TYR A 286 -29.01 -7.89 7.78
N LEU A 287 -29.17 -7.63 9.08
CA LEU A 287 -29.86 -8.53 10.01
C LEU A 287 -31.32 -8.10 10.25
N GLY A 288 -31.73 -6.93 9.75
CA GLY A 288 -33.11 -6.45 9.79
C GLY A 288 -33.55 -6.07 11.20
N PHE A 289 -32.69 -5.37 11.95
CA PHE A 289 -33.01 -4.86 13.28
C PHE A 289 -33.69 -3.48 13.27
N ASP A 290 -33.92 -2.92 12.07
CA ASP A 290 -34.68 -1.69 11.81
C ASP A 290 -36.19 -1.94 11.60
#